data_AF-A0A3R8SIK3-F1
#
_entry.id   AF-A0A3R8SIK3-F1
#
_cell.length_a   1.000
_cell.length_b   1.000
_cell.length_c   1.000
_cell.angle_alpha   90.00
_cell.angle_beta   90.00
_cell.angle_gamma   90.00
#
_symmetry.space_group_name_H-M   'P 1'
#
loop_
_entity.id
_entity.type
_entity.pdbx_description
1 polymer ?
#
loop_
_entity_poly.entity_id
_entity_poly.type
_entity_poly.pdbx_seq_one_letter_code
_entity_poly.pdbx_strand_id
1 'polypeptide(L)'
;MNISNSSTVKAAALVLSALASYSVTAKAEPWYKQSMYKGQYTELNTCTQTYPSYWQDPNPKFTKMWEGQTISNVPTTLWDEGIFALSDKYPRELVIEPKKNQPWYDAKFDALFDESTSQREKSKLAKEYIKLVYAYGLEGNIAGKGRVASRDFDTCENKYRPWFHIPFQTYDPLSGREYIRGLTREAPVTFSVQDSSGTDASTMWAVGFYNATAAYTLGEVWQEDGTAKLPKKGVRFHEGAVIIKPLFNTSTIAQIPVLAGLPSWNANISDPAYCECNVAPGSKDKDGNERKECNFIEESEQCKRNSQAWDDVKLLQFDVAVRDDRAKDTGWVYGTFVADGQRKANVKNPWEKMTWLGLMWGNDTPAKGHLAFNTPVNPRENGFSEAVINWSLVDELNKYSGSAMTRQVGHLGCNNRLNGPADNTNSSCMSCHGTASLPDSKRNTPLMISQFGEQTPECAVPLINSDTLGKDRGGDTGEIHDGINFAQIDSLYFANTGAGESFNIRVDGKSLAQPHYDFAPDKKEWISLDYSMQLSISLQQWLEWVENQQLDPNDHVLKDFRGRN
;
A
#
# COMPACT_ATOMS: atom_id res chain seq x y z
N MET A 1 13.45 71.66 24.77
CA MET A 1 14.59 71.57 23.83
C MET A 1 15.44 70.38 24.26
N ASN A 2 15.74 69.36 23.47
CA ASN A 2 15.22 68.78 22.23
C ASN A 2 15.93 67.39 22.16
N ILE A 3 15.20 66.26 22.05
CA ILE A 3 15.00 65.43 20.84
C ILE A 3 16.33 64.77 20.39
N SER A 4 16.53 63.46 20.17
CA SER A 4 15.72 62.35 19.60
C SER A 4 16.48 61.02 19.79
N ASN A 5 15.86 59.91 20.23
CA ASN A 5 15.31 58.79 19.44
C ASN A 5 16.27 57.86 18.63
N SER A 6 16.14 56.55 18.93
CA SER A 6 15.93 55.42 17.99
C SER A 6 17.20 54.69 17.48
N SER A 7 17.32 53.36 17.36
CA SER A 7 16.37 52.23 17.34
C SER A 7 17.12 50.89 17.57
N THR A 8 16.36 49.91 18.03
CA THR A 8 16.54 48.45 17.98
C THR A 8 17.01 47.90 16.63
N VAL A 9 17.98 46.97 16.63
CA VAL A 9 18.10 45.89 15.62
C VAL A 9 18.54 44.57 16.30
N LYS A 10 17.87 43.51 15.86
CA LYS A 10 17.80 42.14 16.37
C LYS A 10 19.14 41.38 16.29
N ALA A 11 19.44 40.60 17.33
CA ALA A 11 20.46 39.56 17.29
C ALA A 11 19.89 38.28 16.68
N ALA A 12 20.39 37.89 15.51
CA ALA A 12 20.30 36.54 14.96
C ALA A 12 21.64 36.25 14.26
N ALA A 13 22.50 35.46 14.90
CA ALA A 13 23.71 34.89 14.33
C ALA A 13 23.61 33.37 14.48
N LEU A 14 23.18 32.67 13.42
CA LEU A 14 24.03 31.83 12.57
C LEU A 14 25.03 30.96 13.36
N VAL A 15 24.61 29.73 13.65
CA VAL A 15 25.53 28.61 13.95
C VAL A 15 25.79 27.88 12.64
N LEU A 16 26.92 28.20 12.02
CA LEU A 16 27.51 27.42 10.92
C LEU A 16 29.03 27.48 11.08
N SER A 17 29.64 26.36 11.47
CA SER A 17 30.97 25.90 11.02
C SER A 17 31.60 24.94 12.04
N ALA A 18 31.49 23.65 11.75
CA ALA A 18 32.45 22.64 12.21
C ALA A 18 32.48 21.49 11.20
N LEU A 19 32.95 21.77 9.98
CA LEU A 19 33.30 20.75 8.99
C LEU A 19 34.56 21.18 8.24
N ALA A 20 35.70 20.78 8.78
CA ALA A 20 36.96 20.44 8.12
C ALA A 20 37.90 20.04 9.27
N SER A 21 38.56 18.90 9.31
CA SER A 21 39.14 18.11 8.24
C SER A 21 39.73 16.85 8.87
N TYR A 22 39.48 15.65 8.33
CA TYR A 22 40.43 14.55 8.29
C TYR A 22 40.01 13.51 7.25
N SER A 23 41.04 12.98 6.58
CA SER A 23 41.11 11.76 5.77
C SER A 23 40.41 11.73 4.40
N VAL A 24 41.22 11.39 3.40
CA VAL A 24 40.82 10.74 2.15
C VAL A 24 39.77 9.69 2.48
N THR A 25 38.49 9.97 2.21
CA THR A 25 37.44 9.00 2.37
C THR A 25 37.68 7.92 1.34
N ALA A 26 38.11 6.74 1.80
CA ALA A 26 37.96 5.53 1.01
C ALA A 26 36.53 5.55 0.47
N LYS A 27 36.36 5.44 -0.85
CA LYS A 27 35.01 5.35 -1.45
C LYS A 27 34.28 4.26 -0.68
N ALA A 28 33.13 4.59 -0.10
CA ALA A 28 32.31 3.61 0.59
C ALA A 28 32.15 2.39 -0.31
N GLU A 29 32.38 1.21 0.25
CA GLU A 29 32.27 -0.04 -0.49
C GLU A 29 30.85 -0.15 -1.09
N PRO A 30 30.71 -0.48 -2.40
CA PRO A 30 29.40 -0.68 -3.02
C PRO A 30 28.57 -1.66 -2.20
N TRP A 31 27.26 -1.41 -2.08
CA TRP A 31 26.42 -2.19 -1.16
C TRP A 31 26.53 -3.70 -1.40
N TYR A 32 26.61 -4.15 -2.65
CA TYR A 32 26.66 -5.58 -2.99
C TYR A 32 27.94 -6.29 -2.54
N LYS A 33 28.97 -5.55 -2.13
CA LYS A 33 30.21 -6.10 -1.54
C LYS A 33 30.26 -6.01 -0.02
N GLN A 34 29.34 -5.24 0.59
CA GLN A 34 29.33 -5.07 2.04
C GLN A 34 29.07 -6.39 2.75
N SER A 35 29.82 -6.64 3.81
CA SER A 35 29.75 -7.89 4.59
C SER A 35 28.36 -8.19 5.16
N MET A 36 27.51 -7.18 5.35
CA MET A 36 26.13 -7.36 5.81
C MET A 36 25.27 -8.23 4.89
N TYR A 37 25.62 -8.28 3.60
CA TYR A 37 24.97 -9.15 2.63
C TYR A 37 25.69 -10.50 2.45
N LYS A 38 26.72 -10.84 3.23
CA LYS A 38 27.36 -12.17 3.22
C LYS A 38 27.81 -12.70 1.85
N GLY A 39 28.11 -11.81 0.90
CA GLY A 39 28.61 -12.21 -0.43
C GLY A 39 27.59 -12.87 -1.38
N GLN A 40 26.28 -12.82 -1.08
CA GLN A 40 25.23 -13.37 -1.98
C GLN A 40 25.00 -12.49 -3.22
N TYR A 41 25.65 -11.33 -3.32
CA TYR A 41 25.63 -10.47 -4.52
C TYR A 41 27.05 -10.27 -5.07
N THR A 42 27.20 -10.45 -6.38
CA THR A 42 28.46 -10.26 -7.11
C THR A 42 28.49 -8.96 -7.92
N GLU A 43 27.32 -8.37 -8.16
CA GLU A 43 27.11 -7.21 -9.02
C GLU A 43 25.99 -6.32 -8.48
N LEU A 44 25.87 -5.14 -9.07
CA LEU A 44 24.89 -4.13 -8.68
C LEU A 44 23.46 -4.50 -9.10
N ASN A 45 23.30 -5.24 -10.20
CA ASN A 45 22.01 -5.50 -10.81
C ASN A 45 21.25 -6.62 -10.07
N THR A 46 19.99 -6.33 -9.72
CA THR A 46 19.07 -7.22 -8.99
C THR A 46 17.90 -7.74 -9.83
N CYS A 47 17.85 -7.39 -11.11
CA CYS A 47 16.82 -7.79 -12.05
C CYS A 47 17.30 -8.97 -12.90
N THR A 48 16.68 -10.13 -12.71
CA THR A 48 17.11 -11.40 -13.31
C THR A 48 16.18 -11.90 -14.41
N GLN A 49 14.98 -11.32 -14.54
CA GLN A 49 13.91 -11.78 -15.42
C GLN A 49 13.43 -13.21 -15.09
N THR A 50 13.57 -13.61 -13.83
CA THR A 50 13.05 -14.90 -13.35
C THR A 50 11.53 -14.94 -13.42
N TYR A 51 10.89 -13.78 -13.21
CA TYR A 51 9.44 -13.57 -13.28
C TYR A 51 9.09 -12.51 -14.34
N PRO A 52 7.84 -12.50 -14.85
CA PRO A 52 7.37 -11.41 -15.72
C PRO A 52 7.35 -10.09 -14.94
N SER A 53 7.80 -9.02 -15.57
CA SER A 53 7.91 -7.69 -14.98
C SER A 53 6.63 -6.86 -15.11
N TYR A 54 5.83 -7.13 -16.14
CA TYR A 54 4.58 -6.42 -16.42
C TYR A 54 3.55 -7.33 -17.11
N TRP A 55 2.30 -6.87 -17.19
CA TRP A 55 1.24 -7.58 -17.89
C TRP A 55 1.57 -7.70 -19.39
N GLN A 56 1.56 -8.92 -19.92
CA GLN A 56 2.03 -9.25 -21.27
C GLN A 56 3.55 -9.12 -21.52
N ASP A 57 4.37 -9.15 -20.46
CA ASP A 57 5.82 -9.33 -20.61
C ASP A 57 6.12 -10.61 -21.42
N PRO A 58 6.87 -10.54 -22.55
CA PRO A 58 7.22 -11.67 -23.41
C PRO A 58 8.24 -12.63 -22.76
N ASN A 59 8.15 -12.88 -21.46
CA ASN A 59 9.01 -13.80 -20.74
C ASN A 59 8.80 -15.24 -21.28
N PRO A 60 9.86 -15.92 -21.79
CA PRO A 60 9.73 -17.23 -22.44
C PRO A 60 9.12 -18.32 -21.55
N LYS A 61 9.29 -18.22 -20.22
CA LYS A 61 8.76 -19.19 -19.27
C LYS A 61 7.24 -19.06 -19.08
N PHE A 62 6.68 -17.89 -19.38
CA PHE A 62 5.31 -17.52 -19.06
C PHE A 62 4.49 -17.11 -20.30
N THR A 63 4.91 -17.54 -21.49
CA THR A 63 4.29 -17.19 -22.78
C THR A 63 2.80 -17.50 -22.89
N LYS A 64 2.32 -18.47 -22.11
CA LYS A 64 0.91 -18.89 -22.07
C LYS A 64 0.03 -18.08 -21.11
N MET A 65 0.58 -17.16 -20.32
CA MET A 65 -0.21 -16.36 -19.37
C MET A 65 -1.33 -15.55 -20.05
N TRP A 66 -1.11 -15.17 -21.31
CA TRP A 66 -1.95 -14.22 -22.02
C TRP A 66 -2.62 -14.84 -23.24
N GLU A 67 -2.77 -16.17 -23.24
CA GLU A 67 -3.39 -16.88 -24.36
C GLU A 67 -4.78 -16.33 -24.66
N GLY A 68 -5.06 -16.04 -25.94
CA GLY A 68 -6.32 -15.41 -26.37
C GLY A 68 -6.41 -13.89 -26.21
N GLN A 69 -5.58 -13.26 -25.38
CA GLN A 69 -5.56 -11.80 -25.24
C GLN A 69 -4.83 -11.15 -26.43
N THR A 70 -5.56 -10.44 -27.29
CA THR A 70 -5.02 -9.89 -28.55
C THR A 70 -4.54 -8.43 -28.46
N ILE A 71 -4.88 -7.74 -27.37
CA ILE A 71 -4.35 -6.40 -27.09
C ILE A 71 -2.88 -6.53 -26.73
N SER A 72 -2.06 -5.55 -27.14
CA SER A 72 -0.64 -5.50 -26.80
C SER A 72 -0.38 -4.47 -25.72
N ASN A 73 0.15 -4.92 -24.59
CA ASN A 73 0.77 -4.11 -23.55
C ASN A 73 2.28 -4.20 -23.56
N VAL A 74 2.86 -4.72 -24.64
CA VAL A 74 4.30 -4.66 -24.90
C VAL A 74 4.63 -3.30 -25.53
N PRO A 75 5.74 -2.66 -25.13
CA PRO A 75 6.22 -1.44 -25.75
C PRO A 75 6.35 -1.61 -27.27
N THR A 76 5.90 -0.59 -28.02
CA THR A 76 6.04 -0.57 -29.47
C THR A 76 7.51 -0.43 -29.88
N THR A 77 7.84 -0.72 -31.14
CA THR A 77 9.20 -0.49 -31.67
C THR A 77 9.63 0.98 -31.67
N LEU A 78 8.71 1.92 -31.42
CA LEU A 78 8.98 3.34 -31.30
C LEU A 78 9.28 3.77 -29.85
N TRP A 79 9.12 2.88 -28.87
CA TRP A 79 9.35 3.20 -27.46
C TRP A 79 10.85 3.12 -27.11
N ASP A 80 11.42 4.22 -26.62
CA ASP A 80 12.85 4.33 -26.26
C ASP A 80 13.10 4.84 -24.82
N GLU A 81 12.07 5.10 -24.03
CA GLU A 81 12.19 5.69 -22.68
C GLU A 81 12.53 4.68 -21.56
N GLY A 82 12.79 3.42 -21.93
CA GLY A 82 13.09 2.33 -20.99
C GLY A 82 11.86 1.52 -20.60
N ILE A 83 12.09 0.29 -20.16
CA ILE A 83 11.06 -0.69 -19.80
C ILE A 83 11.31 -1.10 -18.36
N PHE A 84 10.26 -1.12 -17.56
CA PHE A 84 10.32 -1.59 -16.19
C PHE A 84 10.80 -3.05 -16.14
N ALA A 85 11.76 -3.30 -15.25
CA ALA A 85 12.26 -4.64 -14.96
C ALA A 85 12.08 -4.94 -13.47
N LEU A 86 11.57 -6.12 -13.18
CA LEU A 86 11.35 -6.58 -11.81
C LEU A 86 12.69 -6.90 -11.14
N SER A 87 13.03 -6.14 -10.09
CA SER A 87 14.07 -6.56 -9.13
C SER A 87 13.59 -7.76 -8.33
N ASP A 88 14.09 -8.95 -8.70
CA ASP A 88 13.63 -10.27 -8.26
C ASP A 88 14.77 -11.20 -7.77
N LYS A 89 16.00 -10.70 -7.66
CA LYS A 89 17.15 -11.41 -7.07
C LYS A 89 17.10 -11.42 -5.54
N TYR A 90 16.05 -12.01 -4.98
CA TYR A 90 15.80 -12.03 -3.54
C TYR A 90 16.99 -12.59 -2.75
N PRO A 91 17.36 -12.01 -1.60
CA PRO A 91 18.37 -12.59 -0.72
C PRO A 91 18.00 -14.01 -0.30
N ARG A 92 18.99 -14.89 -0.23
CA ARG A 92 18.84 -16.28 0.23
C ARG A 92 19.32 -16.48 1.66
N GLU A 93 19.99 -15.48 2.22
CA GLU A 93 20.27 -15.38 3.65
C GLU A 93 19.88 -14.01 4.20
N LEU A 94 19.43 -13.99 5.46
CA LEU A 94 19.09 -12.76 6.15
C LEU A 94 20.29 -11.82 6.26
N VAL A 95 20.03 -10.52 6.06
CA VAL A 95 20.99 -9.43 6.21
C VAL A 95 21.48 -9.35 7.66
N ILE A 96 22.79 -9.14 7.87
CA ILE A 96 23.37 -8.99 9.20
C ILE A 96 23.11 -7.59 9.75
N GLU A 97 22.63 -7.50 11.00
CA GLU A 97 22.45 -6.26 11.77
C GLU A 97 21.75 -5.13 10.98
N PRO A 98 20.56 -5.38 10.37
CA PRO A 98 19.93 -4.42 9.48
C PRO A 98 19.62 -3.08 10.16
N LYS A 99 19.38 -3.10 11.48
CA LYS A 99 19.07 -1.92 12.30
C LYS A 99 20.18 -0.89 12.35
N LYS A 100 21.44 -1.30 12.18
CA LYS A 100 22.61 -0.41 12.28
C LYS A 100 22.53 0.78 11.31
N ASN A 101 21.86 0.60 10.18
CA ASN A 101 21.68 1.62 9.15
C ASN A 101 20.25 2.19 9.11
N GLN A 102 19.47 2.01 10.18
CA GLN A 102 18.06 2.37 10.27
C GLN A 102 17.84 3.27 11.50
N PRO A 103 18.00 4.61 11.35
CA PRO A 103 18.13 5.52 12.48
C PRO A 103 16.88 5.66 13.36
N TRP A 104 15.71 5.19 12.89
CA TRP A 104 14.50 5.12 13.71
C TRP A 104 14.56 4.04 14.80
N TYR A 105 15.56 3.15 14.79
CA TYR A 105 15.86 2.22 15.89
C TYR A 105 16.65 2.83 17.04
N ASP A 106 16.98 4.12 16.98
CA ASP A 106 17.58 4.81 18.12
C ASP A 106 16.69 4.70 19.37
N ALA A 107 17.30 4.49 20.54
CA ALA A 107 16.59 4.28 21.80
C ALA A 107 15.68 5.46 22.20
N LYS A 108 15.92 6.67 21.67
CA LYS A 108 15.00 7.79 21.89
C LYS A 108 13.58 7.51 21.39
N PHE A 109 13.43 6.64 20.39
CA PHE A 109 12.13 6.27 19.83
C PHE A 109 11.39 5.24 20.68
N ASP A 110 12.01 4.65 21.72
CA ASP A 110 11.32 3.71 22.61
C ASP A 110 10.15 4.40 23.33
N ALA A 111 10.32 5.68 23.66
CA ALA A 111 9.27 6.51 24.23
C ALA A 111 8.04 6.67 23.30
N LEU A 112 8.18 6.48 21.98
CA LEU A 112 7.02 6.52 21.07
C LEU A 112 6.02 5.39 21.38
N PHE A 113 6.53 4.23 21.79
CA PHE A 113 5.76 3.00 22.06
C PHE A 113 5.36 2.84 23.53
N ASP A 114 5.86 3.70 24.41
CA ASP A 114 5.50 3.72 25.82
C ASP A 114 4.13 4.40 26.01
N GLU A 115 3.19 3.70 26.63
CA GLU A 115 1.83 4.19 26.94
C GLU A 115 1.84 5.43 27.84
N SER A 116 2.85 5.57 28.70
CA SER A 116 2.98 6.71 29.63
C SER A 116 3.49 7.99 28.94
N THR A 117 4.02 7.89 27.72
CA THR A 117 4.51 9.05 26.98
C THR A 117 3.37 9.95 26.53
N SER A 118 3.48 11.24 26.88
CA SER A 118 2.47 12.23 26.51
C SER A 118 2.25 12.29 24.99
N GLN A 119 1.00 12.55 24.57
CA GLN A 119 0.64 12.69 23.16
C GLN A 119 1.47 13.74 22.40
N ARG A 120 1.85 14.83 23.09
CA ARG A 120 2.72 15.87 22.52
C ARG A 120 4.10 15.34 22.18
N GLU A 121 4.67 14.49 23.03
CA GLU A 121 5.99 13.92 22.80
C GLU A 121 5.93 12.79 21.76
N LYS A 122 4.93 11.91 21.83
CA LYS A 122 4.64 10.93 20.76
C LYS A 122 4.54 11.61 19.40
N SER A 123 3.86 12.75 19.31
CA SER A 123 3.74 13.51 18.06
C SER A 123 5.06 14.01 17.49
N LYS A 124 6.02 14.43 18.34
CA LYS A 124 7.35 14.83 17.87
C LYS A 124 8.15 13.63 17.38
N LEU A 125 8.15 12.55 18.18
CA LEU A 125 8.88 11.33 17.88
C LEU A 125 8.34 10.66 16.61
N ALA A 126 7.02 10.53 16.46
CA ALA A 126 6.39 9.96 15.27
C ALA A 126 6.76 10.73 14.00
N LYS A 127 6.71 12.08 14.05
CA LYS A 127 7.12 12.93 12.93
C LYS A 127 8.59 12.74 12.55
N GLU A 128 9.47 12.58 13.54
CA GLU A 128 10.88 12.34 13.26
C GLU A 128 11.11 10.92 12.70
N TYR A 129 10.53 9.90 13.35
CA TYR A 129 10.58 8.50 12.95
C TYR A 129 10.19 8.34 11.48
N ILE A 130 8.99 8.80 11.12
CA ILE A 130 8.46 8.58 9.77
C ILE A 130 9.27 9.33 8.71
N LYS A 131 9.81 10.51 9.03
CA LYS A 131 10.68 11.25 8.11
C LYS A 131 12.00 10.53 7.85
N LEU A 132 12.56 9.86 8.85
CA LEU A 132 13.75 9.04 8.67
C LEU A 132 13.48 7.84 7.75
N VAL A 133 12.33 7.18 7.91
CA VAL A 133 11.90 6.09 7.02
C VAL A 133 11.68 6.59 5.58
N TYR A 134 11.03 7.75 5.43
CA TYR A 134 10.82 8.36 4.11
C TYR A 134 12.15 8.70 3.41
N ALA A 135 13.08 9.33 4.14
CA ALA A 135 14.41 9.62 3.61
C ALA A 135 15.16 8.33 3.22
N TYR A 136 15.06 7.28 4.03
CA TYR A 136 15.63 5.96 3.71
C TYR A 136 15.03 5.36 2.43
N GLY A 137 13.73 5.55 2.21
CA GLY A 137 13.03 5.10 1.01
C GLY A 137 13.37 5.89 -0.25
N LEU A 138 13.64 7.18 -0.14
CA LEU A 138 14.05 8.03 -1.27
C LEU A 138 15.54 7.85 -1.64
N GLU A 139 16.40 7.49 -0.68
CA GLU A 139 17.84 7.40 -0.88
C GLU A 139 18.21 6.37 -1.96
N GLY A 140 18.84 6.86 -3.04
CA GLY A 140 19.20 6.08 -4.21
C GLY A 140 18.07 5.79 -5.18
N ASN A 141 16.80 5.94 -4.75
CA ASN A 141 15.63 5.78 -5.61
C ASN A 141 15.27 7.06 -6.37
N ILE A 142 15.73 8.23 -5.93
CA ILE A 142 15.48 9.49 -6.66
C ILE A 142 16.78 10.14 -7.14
N ALA A 143 16.71 10.86 -8.26
CA ALA A 143 17.85 11.56 -8.83
C ALA A 143 18.42 12.70 -7.94
N GLY A 144 17.68 13.13 -6.92
CA GLY A 144 18.16 14.06 -5.86
C GLY A 144 18.46 15.49 -6.30
N LYS A 145 18.24 15.85 -7.58
CA LYS A 145 18.60 17.16 -8.18
C LYS A 145 17.42 18.13 -8.26
N GLY A 146 16.41 17.96 -7.40
CA GLY A 146 15.21 18.80 -7.41
C GLY A 146 14.37 18.66 -8.69
N ARG A 147 14.42 17.49 -9.33
CA ARG A 147 13.64 17.13 -10.53
C ARG A 147 13.17 15.69 -10.37
N VAL A 148 12.03 15.39 -10.97
CA VAL A 148 11.56 14.01 -11.14
C VAL A 148 12.26 13.46 -12.37
N ALA A 149 12.95 12.34 -12.24
CA ALA A 149 13.63 11.71 -13.37
C ALA A 149 12.77 10.61 -13.99
N SER A 150 12.99 10.35 -15.28
CA SER A 150 12.36 9.23 -15.99
C SER A 150 12.71 7.86 -15.41
N ARG A 151 13.77 7.78 -14.60
CA ARG A 151 14.22 6.55 -13.91
C ARG A 151 14.24 6.68 -12.38
N ASP A 152 13.49 7.63 -11.82
CA ASP A 152 13.20 7.58 -10.37
C ASP A 152 12.49 6.24 -10.07
N PHE A 153 12.91 5.58 -8.99
CA PHE A 153 12.49 4.25 -8.54
C PHE A 153 12.81 3.09 -9.50
N ASP A 154 13.79 3.27 -10.39
CA ASP A 154 14.43 2.16 -11.08
C ASP A 154 15.44 1.48 -10.15
N THR A 155 15.00 0.38 -9.53
CA THR A 155 15.72 -0.24 -8.40
C THR A 155 16.76 -1.26 -8.81
N CYS A 156 16.76 -1.74 -10.07
CA CYS A 156 17.67 -2.78 -10.54
C CYS A 156 19.12 -2.46 -10.20
N GLU A 157 19.52 -1.20 -10.40
CA GLU A 157 20.89 -0.72 -10.22
C GLU A 157 21.00 0.37 -9.13
N ASN A 158 20.14 0.33 -8.11
CA ASN A 158 20.20 1.29 -7.01
C ASN A 158 21.58 1.25 -6.34
N LYS A 159 22.29 2.38 -6.32
CA LYS A 159 23.70 2.46 -5.90
C LYS A 159 23.90 2.49 -4.38
N TYR A 160 22.84 2.69 -3.61
CA TYR A 160 22.90 2.87 -2.16
C TYR A 160 22.49 1.61 -1.42
N ARG A 161 21.41 0.96 -1.85
CA ARG A 161 20.89 -0.28 -1.27
C ARG A 161 19.98 -0.99 -2.26
N PRO A 162 19.89 -2.32 -2.21
CA PRO A 162 18.97 -3.05 -3.07
C PRO A 162 17.53 -2.87 -2.57
N TRP A 163 16.63 -2.74 -3.54
CA TRP A 163 15.19 -2.77 -3.35
C TRP A 163 14.61 -3.80 -4.31
N PHE A 164 13.56 -4.48 -3.87
CA PHE A 164 12.95 -5.60 -4.58
C PHE A 164 11.46 -5.36 -4.76
N HIS A 165 10.87 -6.05 -5.71
CA HIS A 165 9.44 -6.06 -5.92
C HIS A 165 8.87 -7.43 -5.62
N ILE A 166 7.57 -7.50 -5.36
CA ILE A 166 6.87 -8.79 -5.32
C ILE A 166 6.57 -9.24 -6.76
N PRO A 167 6.71 -10.52 -7.13
CA PRO A 167 6.41 -10.97 -8.48
C PRO A 167 4.89 -11.17 -8.64
N PHE A 168 4.43 -11.62 -9.81
CA PHE A 168 3.04 -12.09 -9.99
C PHE A 168 1.94 -11.09 -9.58
N GLN A 169 2.20 -9.79 -9.74
CA GLN A 169 1.16 -8.75 -9.85
C GLN A 169 0.98 -8.34 -11.31
N THR A 170 0.99 -9.33 -12.20
CA THR A 170 1.01 -9.15 -13.66
C THR A 170 -0.10 -9.92 -14.33
N TYR A 171 -0.73 -10.89 -13.64
CA TYR A 171 -1.64 -11.88 -14.22
C TYR A 171 -3.04 -11.34 -14.53
N ASP A 172 -3.49 -10.38 -13.75
CA ASP A 172 -4.78 -9.71 -13.96
C ASP A 172 -4.67 -8.66 -15.10
N PRO A 173 -5.44 -8.76 -16.19
CA PRO A 173 -5.47 -7.72 -17.23
C PRO A 173 -5.82 -6.32 -16.73
N LEU A 174 -6.77 -6.23 -15.80
CA LEU A 174 -7.24 -4.96 -15.26
C LEU A 174 -6.20 -4.30 -14.35
N SER A 175 -5.62 -5.09 -13.45
CA SER A 175 -4.79 -4.59 -12.35
C SER A 175 -3.29 -4.87 -12.46
N GLY A 176 -2.87 -5.69 -13.43
CA GLY A 176 -1.48 -6.08 -13.62
C GLY A 176 -0.54 -4.91 -13.85
N ARG A 177 0.75 -5.08 -13.53
CA ARG A 177 1.77 -4.02 -13.70
C ARG A 177 1.83 -3.51 -15.13
N GLU A 178 1.97 -2.21 -15.31
CA GLU A 178 2.27 -1.60 -16.60
C GLU A 178 3.78 -1.54 -16.89
N TYR A 179 4.16 -1.45 -18.17
CA TYR A 179 5.54 -1.69 -18.63
C TYR A 179 6.52 -0.52 -18.46
N ILE A 180 6.05 0.70 -18.13
CA ILE A 180 6.91 1.89 -18.08
C ILE A 180 7.53 2.05 -16.68
N ARG A 181 6.70 1.93 -15.64
CA ARG A 181 7.05 2.19 -14.23
C ARG A 181 6.76 1.02 -13.31
N GLY A 182 6.13 -0.06 -13.79
CA GLY A 182 5.76 -1.21 -12.97
C GLY A 182 4.57 -0.95 -12.05
N LEU A 183 3.74 0.04 -12.37
CA LEU A 183 2.57 0.41 -11.55
C LEU A 183 1.44 -0.62 -11.73
N THR A 184 0.85 -1.06 -10.62
CA THR A 184 -0.42 -1.81 -10.59
C THR A 184 -1.59 -0.86 -10.47
N ARG A 185 -2.73 -1.20 -11.09
CA ARG A 185 -3.98 -0.48 -10.88
C ARG A 185 -4.57 -0.91 -9.53
N GLU A 186 -4.72 0.03 -8.63
CA GLU A 186 -5.32 -0.15 -7.31
C GLU A 186 -6.82 0.19 -7.35
N ALA A 187 -7.48 0.16 -6.19
CA ALA A 187 -8.91 0.44 -6.09
C ALA A 187 -9.30 1.82 -6.65
N PRO A 188 -10.50 1.97 -7.22
CA PRO A 188 -11.04 3.28 -7.59
C PRO A 188 -11.19 4.16 -6.35
N VAL A 189 -10.96 5.45 -6.52
CA VAL A 189 -11.12 6.44 -5.47
C VAL A 189 -11.95 7.60 -5.99
N THR A 190 -12.73 8.18 -5.10
CA THR A 190 -13.60 9.31 -5.44
C THR A 190 -13.28 10.46 -4.50
N PHE A 191 -12.83 11.59 -5.05
CA PHE A 191 -12.46 12.77 -4.27
C PHE A 191 -13.54 13.84 -4.29
N SER A 192 -13.69 14.57 -3.19
CA SER A 192 -14.57 15.73 -3.12
C SER A 192 -13.85 16.98 -3.62
N VAL A 193 -14.42 17.66 -4.62
CA VAL A 193 -13.88 18.88 -5.21
C VAL A 193 -14.65 20.13 -4.74
N GLN A 194 -13.99 21.30 -4.69
CA GLN A 194 -14.54 22.52 -4.06
C GLN A 194 -15.74 23.12 -4.81
N ASP A 195 -15.86 22.84 -6.10
CA ASP A 195 -16.84 23.39 -7.01
C ASP A 195 -18.11 22.51 -7.08
N SER A 196 -18.98 22.71 -6.08
CA SER A 196 -20.41 22.33 -6.05
C SER A 196 -20.73 20.82 -6.14
N SER A 197 -20.71 20.12 -5.00
CA SER A 197 -21.20 18.74 -4.80
C SER A 197 -20.60 17.64 -5.70
N GLY A 198 -19.76 18.00 -6.67
CA GLY A 198 -19.13 17.08 -7.59
C GLY A 198 -18.09 16.23 -6.89
N THR A 199 -17.85 15.08 -7.50
CA THR A 199 -16.77 14.20 -7.10
C THR A 199 -15.92 13.85 -8.30
N ASP A 200 -14.61 13.81 -8.09
CA ASP A 200 -13.66 13.35 -9.10
C ASP A 200 -13.41 11.85 -8.92
N ALA A 201 -13.84 11.05 -9.90
CA ALA A 201 -13.49 9.64 -9.96
C ALA A 201 -12.08 9.52 -10.52
N SER A 202 -11.17 8.98 -9.72
CA SER A 202 -9.78 8.76 -10.10
C SER A 202 -9.43 7.30 -9.90
N THR A 203 -8.47 6.83 -10.69
CA THR A 203 -7.87 5.51 -10.52
C THR A 203 -6.53 5.66 -9.81
N MET A 204 -6.29 4.84 -8.79
CA MET A 204 -5.00 4.78 -8.11
C MET A 204 -4.05 3.81 -8.82
N TRP A 205 -2.78 4.18 -8.89
CA TRP A 205 -1.70 3.42 -9.52
C TRP A 205 -0.49 3.37 -8.60
N ALA A 206 0.01 2.19 -8.25
CA ALA A 206 1.03 2.09 -7.22
C ALA A 206 2.07 1.02 -7.51
N VAL A 207 3.19 1.08 -6.78
CA VAL A 207 4.24 0.06 -6.86
C VAL A 207 4.88 -0.09 -5.48
N GLY A 208 5.04 -1.33 -5.01
CA GLY A 208 5.66 -1.64 -3.72
C GLY A 208 7.14 -1.99 -3.87
N PHE A 209 7.97 -1.45 -2.97
CA PHE A 209 9.39 -1.75 -2.89
C PHE A 209 9.75 -2.29 -1.50
N TYR A 210 10.52 -3.36 -1.49
CA TYR A 210 10.93 -4.12 -0.30
C TYR A 210 12.44 -4.00 -0.13
N ASN A 211 12.93 -3.59 1.02
CA ASN A 211 14.37 -3.62 1.28
C ASN A 211 14.88 -5.07 1.36
N ALA A 212 16.21 -5.30 1.38
CA ALA A 212 16.77 -6.64 1.45
C ALA A 212 16.24 -7.49 2.62
N THR A 213 16.09 -6.92 3.81
CA THR A 213 15.54 -7.67 4.96
C THR A 213 14.12 -8.16 4.70
N ALA A 214 13.26 -7.31 4.12
CA ALA A 214 11.91 -7.70 3.76
C ALA A 214 11.91 -8.72 2.60
N ALA A 215 12.76 -8.50 1.61
CA ALA A 215 12.90 -9.32 0.41
C ALA A 215 13.45 -10.73 0.70
N TYR A 216 14.20 -10.93 1.77
CA TYR A 216 14.58 -12.28 2.23
C TYR A 216 13.32 -13.14 2.47
N THR A 217 12.34 -12.59 3.17
CA THR A 217 11.03 -13.25 3.42
C THR A 217 10.30 -13.55 2.11
N LEU A 218 10.35 -12.62 1.14
CA LEU A 218 9.82 -12.88 -0.20
C LEU A 218 10.58 -14.03 -0.89
N GLY A 219 11.90 -14.12 -0.74
CA GLY A 219 12.72 -15.21 -1.27
C GLY A 219 12.44 -16.58 -0.64
N GLU A 220 11.90 -16.64 0.58
CA GLU A 220 11.44 -17.92 1.15
C GLU A 220 10.21 -18.48 0.43
N VAL A 221 9.44 -17.61 -0.23
CA VAL A 221 8.28 -17.96 -1.05
C VAL A 221 8.69 -18.10 -2.52
N TRP A 222 9.32 -17.08 -3.10
CA TRP A 222 9.64 -16.98 -4.52
C TRP A 222 11.04 -17.54 -4.83
N GLN A 223 11.07 -18.63 -5.60
CA GLN A 223 12.26 -19.43 -5.86
C GLN A 223 13.01 -18.99 -7.12
N GLU A 224 14.33 -19.23 -7.18
CA GLU A 224 15.19 -18.85 -8.31
C GLU A 224 14.82 -19.54 -9.62
N ASP A 225 14.15 -20.70 -9.53
CA ASP A 225 13.66 -21.40 -10.70
C ASP A 225 12.38 -20.77 -11.27
N GLY A 226 11.88 -19.67 -10.69
CA GLY A 226 10.66 -18.97 -11.08
C GLY A 226 9.37 -19.67 -10.65
N THR A 227 9.41 -20.51 -9.60
CA THR A 227 8.22 -21.10 -8.96
C THR A 227 7.91 -20.43 -7.61
N ALA A 228 6.75 -20.70 -7.04
CA ALA A 228 6.38 -20.30 -5.69
C ALA A 228 6.34 -21.51 -4.75
N LYS A 229 6.99 -21.39 -3.59
CA LYS A 229 6.90 -22.31 -2.47
C LYS A 229 5.85 -21.78 -1.49
N LEU A 230 4.66 -22.38 -1.51
CA LEU A 230 3.57 -21.96 -0.63
C LEU A 230 3.97 -22.15 0.85
N PRO A 231 3.80 -21.12 1.70
CA PRO A 231 4.01 -21.23 3.14
C PRO A 231 3.12 -22.32 3.74
N LYS A 232 3.65 -23.06 4.74
CA LYS A 232 2.90 -24.08 5.50
C LYS A 232 2.49 -23.62 6.91
N LYS A 233 3.01 -22.45 7.31
CA LYS A 233 2.83 -21.75 8.58
C LYS A 233 2.87 -20.25 8.29
N GLY A 234 2.38 -19.45 9.23
CA GLY A 234 2.43 -17.99 9.12
C GLY A 234 3.82 -17.49 8.73
N VAL A 235 3.88 -16.69 7.68
CA VAL A 235 5.09 -15.97 7.27
C VAL A 235 5.42 -14.94 8.35
N ARG A 236 6.69 -14.59 8.54
CA ARG A 236 7.09 -13.51 9.43
C ARG A 236 8.22 -12.71 8.79
N PHE A 237 7.97 -11.44 8.51
CA PHE A 237 9.02 -10.52 8.13
C PHE A 237 9.95 -10.28 9.32
N HIS A 238 11.24 -10.20 9.02
CA HIS A 238 12.27 -9.99 10.03
C HIS A 238 12.39 -8.52 10.42
N GLU A 239 12.74 -8.28 11.68
CA GLU A 239 12.98 -6.94 12.19
C GLU A 239 13.99 -6.17 11.34
N GLY A 240 13.66 -4.92 11.02
CA GLY A 240 14.38 -4.11 10.04
C GLY A 240 13.92 -4.30 8.59
N ALA A 241 12.89 -5.09 8.34
CA ALA A 241 12.14 -5.04 7.09
C ALA A 241 11.52 -3.64 6.91
N VAL A 242 11.66 -3.09 5.71
CA VAL A 242 11.08 -1.80 5.31
C VAL A 242 10.41 -1.98 3.96
N ILE A 243 9.17 -1.52 3.87
CA ILE A 243 8.37 -1.48 2.66
C ILE A 243 8.01 -0.03 2.41
N ILE A 244 8.12 0.41 1.16
CA ILE A 244 7.68 1.72 0.71
C ILE A 244 6.77 1.55 -0.51
N LYS A 245 5.73 2.37 -0.61
CA LYS A 245 4.76 2.31 -1.71
C LYS A 245 4.36 3.74 -2.12
N PRO A 246 4.90 4.30 -3.21
CA PRO A 246 4.30 5.49 -3.83
C PRO A 246 2.99 5.12 -4.55
N LEU A 247 1.96 5.96 -4.35
CA LEU A 247 0.64 5.84 -4.95
C LEU A 247 0.33 7.11 -5.76
N PHE A 248 0.09 6.91 -7.04
CA PHE A 248 -0.22 7.93 -8.02
C PHE A 248 -1.69 7.87 -8.40
N ASN A 249 -2.22 8.98 -8.91
CA ASN A 249 -3.63 9.12 -9.25
C ASN A 249 -3.77 9.86 -10.59
N THR A 250 -4.94 9.74 -11.22
CA THR A 250 -5.24 10.34 -12.51
C THR A 250 -5.86 11.73 -12.42
N SER A 251 -6.14 12.26 -11.22
CA SER A 251 -6.73 13.60 -11.06
C SER A 251 -5.83 14.72 -11.57
N THR A 252 -6.48 15.78 -12.02
CA THR A 252 -5.84 17.03 -12.42
C THR A 252 -5.56 17.94 -11.22
N ILE A 253 -4.67 18.92 -11.39
CA ILE A 253 -4.42 19.95 -10.36
C ILE A 253 -5.65 20.84 -10.14
N ALA A 254 -6.51 20.99 -11.16
CA ALA A 254 -7.76 21.74 -11.00
C ALA A 254 -8.73 21.02 -10.05
N GLN A 255 -8.84 19.70 -10.15
CA GLN A 255 -9.68 18.88 -9.28
C GLN A 255 -9.06 18.75 -7.88
N ILE A 256 -7.75 18.50 -7.80
CA ILE A 256 -7.02 18.30 -6.54
C ILE A 256 -5.81 19.24 -6.48
N PRO A 257 -6.00 20.48 -5.98
CA PRO A 257 -4.95 21.49 -5.98
C PRO A 257 -3.67 21.09 -5.23
N VAL A 258 -3.77 20.21 -4.23
CA VAL A 258 -2.60 19.73 -3.46
C VAL A 258 -1.60 18.92 -4.28
N LEU A 259 -1.96 18.47 -5.49
CA LEU A 259 -1.06 17.81 -6.43
C LEU A 259 -0.06 18.77 -7.11
N ALA A 260 -0.18 20.08 -6.89
CA ALA A 260 0.64 21.09 -7.56
C ALA A 260 2.16 20.86 -7.39
N GLY A 261 2.80 20.51 -8.52
CA GLY A 261 4.24 20.31 -8.62
C GLY A 261 4.78 19.12 -7.83
N LEU A 262 3.93 18.13 -7.53
CA LEU A 262 4.32 16.81 -7.05
C LEU A 262 4.93 15.97 -8.19
N PRO A 263 5.62 14.86 -7.86
CA PRO A 263 6.06 13.90 -8.87
C PRO A 263 4.92 13.45 -9.78
N SER A 264 5.20 13.39 -11.08
CA SER A 264 4.28 12.92 -12.12
C SER A 264 5.03 11.97 -13.05
N TRP A 265 4.38 10.88 -13.44
CA TRP A 265 4.97 9.87 -14.31
C TRP A 265 4.04 9.57 -15.48
N ASN A 266 4.63 9.49 -16.67
CA ASN A 266 4.01 8.77 -17.78
C ASN A 266 3.95 7.27 -17.44
N ALA A 267 2.81 6.65 -17.74
CA ALA A 267 2.52 5.24 -17.44
C ALA A 267 1.55 4.67 -18.48
N ASN A 268 1.64 3.38 -18.78
CA ASN A 268 0.71 2.72 -19.70
C ASN A 268 -0.57 2.33 -18.95
N ILE A 269 -1.52 3.26 -18.87
CA ILE A 269 -2.74 3.14 -18.07
C ILE A 269 -4.01 2.96 -18.94
N SER A 270 -5.07 2.44 -18.33
CA SER A 270 -6.42 2.41 -18.90
C SER A 270 -7.14 3.76 -18.75
N ASP A 271 -8.35 3.87 -19.29
CA ASP A 271 -9.19 5.07 -19.14
C ASP A 271 -9.26 5.54 -17.67
N PRO A 272 -8.90 6.81 -17.38
CA PRO A 272 -8.97 7.40 -16.05
C PRO A 272 -10.35 7.38 -15.40
N ALA A 273 -11.43 7.38 -16.18
CA ALA A 273 -12.82 7.36 -15.70
C ALA A 273 -13.24 6.01 -15.10
N TYR A 274 -12.28 5.13 -14.83
CA TYR A 274 -12.47 3.75 -14.41
C TYR A 274 -13.13 2.91 -15.49
N CYS A 275 -12.35 2.07 -16.18
CA CYS A 275 -12.95 1.09 -17.09
C CYS A 275 -13.47 -0.12 -16.28
N GLU A 276 -14.70 -0.52 -16.59
CA GLU A 276 -15.37 -1.72 -16.09
C GLU A 276 -15.47 -2.74 -17.21
N CYS A 277 -15.51 -4.02 -16.84
CA CYS A 277 -15.74 -5.09 -17.79
C CYS A 277 -17.17 -5.61 -17.71
N ASN A 278 -17.84 -5.70 -18.86
CA ASN A 278 -19.17 -6.25 -19.00
C ASN A 278 -19.10 -7.66 -19.60
N VAL A 279 -19.73 -8.63 -18.95
CA VAL A 279 -19.79 -10.00 -19.45
C VAL A 279 -20.63 -10.05 -20.72
N ALA A 280 -20.13 -10.70 -21.78
CA ALA A 280 -20.89 -10.84 -23.01
C ALA A 280 -22.21 -11.61 -22.76
N PRO A 281 -23.37 -11.11 -23.26
CA PRO A 281 -24.66 -11.75 -23.05
C PRO A 281 -24.68 -13.22 -23.51
N GLY A 282 -25.24 -14.10 -22.67
CA GLY A 282 -25.32 -15.53 -22.95
C GLY A 282 -24.03 -16.30 -22.68
N SER A 283 -22.96 -15.64 -22.20
CA SER A 283 -21.74 -16.31 -21.76
C SER A 283 -22.03 -17.37 -20.71
N LYS A 284 -21.41 -18.53 -20.89
CA LYS A 284 -21.48 -19.64 -19.93
C LYS A 284 -20.14 -19.83 -19.24
N ASP A 285 -20.17 -20.24 -17.98
CA ASP A 285 -19.00 -20.75 -17.28
C ASP A 285 -18.69 -22.20 -17.71
N LYS A 286 -17.58 -22.75 -17.23
CA LYS A 286 -17.15 -24.13 -17.50
C LYS A 286 -18.17 -25.21 -17.08
N ASP A 287 -19.09 -24.87 -16.18
CA ASP A 287 -20.14 -25.76 -15.67
C ASP A 287 -21.47 -25.57 -16.40
N GLY A 288 -21.54 -24.64 -17.38
CA GLY A 288 -22.72 -24.36 -18.20
C GLY A 288 -23.71 -23.35 -17.60
N ASN A 289 -23.40 -22.72 -16.48
CA ASN A 289 -24.23 -21.66 -15.88
C ASN A 289 -23.96 -20.31 -16.54
N GLU A 290 -24.85 -19.33 -16.36
CA GLU A 290 -24.55 -17.96 -16.80
C GLU A 290 -23.37 -17.39 -16.03
N ARG A 291 -22.37 -16.92 -16.78
CA ARG A 291 -21.17 -16.33 -16.21
C ARG A 291 -21.47 -14.94 -15.67
N LYS A 292 -20.99 -14.66 -14.45
CA LYS A 292 -21.22 -13.39 -13.75
C LYS A 292 -20.03 -12.43 -13.79
N GLU A 293 -18.86 -12.92 -14.16
CA GLU A 293 -17.59 -12.18 -14.14
C GLU A 293 -16.92 -12.25 -15.50
N CYS A 294 -16.23 -11.19 -15.90
CA CYS A 294 -15.47 -11.21 -17.15
C CYS A 294 -14.33 -12.22 -17.12
N ASN A 295 -13.98 -12.74 -18.30
CA ASN A 295 -12.77 -13.50 -18.49
C ASN A 295 -11.64 -12.54 -18.89
N PHE A 296 -10.41 -13.04 -18.85
CA PHE A 296 -9.25 -12.20 -19.10
C PHE A 296 -9.18 -11.64 -20.52
N ILE A 297 -9.78 -12.32 -21.49
CA ILE A 297 -9.87 -11.83 -22.87
C ILE A 297 -10.78 -10.60 -22.90
N GLU A 298 -12.00 -10.71 -22.36
CA GLU A 298 -12.95 -9.60 -22.28
C GLU A 298 -12.39 -8.41 -21.50
N GLU A 299 -11.76 -8.66 -20.34
CA GLU A 299 -11.12 -7.60 -19.55
C GLU A 299 -10.03 -6.90 -20.37
N SER A 300 -9.16 -7.65 -21.05
CA SER A 300 -8.10 -7.07 -21.86
C SER A 300 -8.63 -6.18 -22.99
N GLU A 301 -9.74 -6.58 -23.60
CA GLU A 301 -10.35 -5.88 -24.74
C GLU A 301 -11.16 -4.64 -24.31
N GLN A 302 -11.80 -4.68 -23.15
CA GLN A 302 -12.63 -3.59 -22.63
C GLN A 302 -11.81 -2.56 -21.84
N CYS A 303 -10.67 -2.97 -21.28
CA CYS A 303 -9.79 -2.14 -20.48
C CYS A 303 -8.40 -1.95 -21.10
N LYS A 304 -8.38 -1.48 -22.35
CA LYS A 304 -7.13 -1.23 -23.08
C LYS A 304 -6.29 -0.15 -22.40
N ARG A 305 -4.97 -0.34 -22.40
CA ARG A 305 -4.02 0.65 -21.87
C ARG A 305 -3.29 1.37 -22.99
N ASN A 306 -2.92 2.63 -22.74
CA ASN A 306 -2.20 3.46 -23.68
C ASN A 306 -1.43 4.57 -22.95
N SER A 307 -0.12 4.68 -23.18
CA SER A 307 0.74 5.68 -22.54
C SER A 307 0.66 7.09 -23.15
N GLN A 308 -0.01 7.25 -24.29
CA GLN A 308 -0.13 8.51 -25.02
C GLN A 308 -1.58 9.04 -25.07
N ALA A 309 -2.57 8.20 -24.74
CA ALA A 309 -3.97 8.60 -24.75
C ALA A 309 -4.36 9.45 -23.54
N TRP A 310 -3.58 9.36 -22.44
CA TRP A 310 -3.92 9.92 -21.14
C TRP A 310 -2.78 10.75 -20.56
N ASP A 311 -3.11 11.65 -19.64
CA ASP A 311 -2.14 12.46 -18.90
C ASP A 311 -1.33 11.63 -17.89
N ASP A 312 -0.18 12.17 -17.49
CA ASP A 312 0.65 11.60 -16.44
C ASP A 312 -0.11 11.43 -15.10
N VAL A 313 0.15 10.29 -14.45
CA VAL A 313 -0.31 10.01 -13.09
C VAL A 313 0.53 10.78 -12.07
N LYS A 314 -0.10 11.33 -11.03
CA LYS A 314 0.52 12.25 -10.07
C LYS A 314 0.58 11.66 -8.67
N LEU A 315 1.70 11.82 -7.97
CA LEU A 315 1.88 11.27 -6.63
C LEU A 315 0.90 11.94 -5.66
N LEU A 316 0.01 11.15 -5.06
CA LEU A 316 -0.95 11.59 -4.06
C LEU A 316 -0.55 11.12 -2.66
N GLN A 317 -0.14 9.86 -2.55
CA GLN A 317 0.10 9.18 -1.29
C GLN A 317 1.43 8.42 -1.35
N PHE A 318 2.11 8.30 -0.22
CA PHE A 318 3.32 7.49 -0.10
C PHE A 318 3.30 6.78 1.24
N ASP A 319 3.18 5.47 1.19
CA ASP A 319 3.07 4.63 2.37
C ASP A 319 4.43 4.04 2.73
N VAL A 320 4.62 3.86 4.04
CA VAL A 320 5.78 3.18 4.61
C VAL A 320 5.31 2.16 5.63
N ALA A 321 5.93 0.99 5.65
CA ALA A 321 5.75 0.00 6.70
C ALA A 321 7.12 -0.49 7.18
N VAL A 322 7.28 -0.57 8.49
CA VAL A 322 8.51 -1.02 9.14
C VAL A 322 8.18 -2.14 10.10
N ARG A 323 8.86 -3.27 9.98
CA ARG A 323 8.83 -4.31 11.00
C ARG A 323 9.68 -3.85 12.16
N ASP A 324 9.08 -3.56 13.32
CA ASP A 324 9.70 -2.97 14.52
C ASP A 324 9.09 -3.63 15.78
N ASP A 325 9.88 -4.38 16.54
CA ASP A 325 9.39 -5.18 17.68
C ASP A 325 8.92 -4.35 18.88
N ARG A 326 9.16 -3.03 18.88
CA ARG A 326 8.61 -2.13 19.91
C ARG A 326 7.09 -1.98 19.77
N ALA A 327 6.53 -2.22 18.59
CA ALA A 327 5.11 -2.40 18.36
C ALA A 327 4.67 -3.82 18.81
N LYS A 328 4.52 -4.04 20.12
CA LYS A 328 4.43 -5.38 20.71
C LYS A 328 3.29 -6.25 20.17
N ASP A 329 2.13 -5.65 19.89
CA ASP A 329 0.92 -6.40 19.55
C ASP A 329 0.84 -6.81 18.08
N THR A 330 1.56 -6.09 17.22
CA THR A 330 1.45 -6.21 15.76
C THR A 330 2.79 -6.55 15.10
N GLY A 331 3.90 -6.10 15.70
CA GLY A 331 5.23 -6.12 15.13
C GLY A 331 5.47 -5.08 14.03
N TRP A 332 4.48 -4.24 13.71
CA TRP A 332 4.52 -3.36 12.56
C TRP A 332 4.23 -1.91 12.91
N VAL A 333 4.94 -1.01 12.24
CA VAL A 333 4.69 0.43 12.25
C VAL A 333 4.36 0.87 10.83
N TYR A 334 3.13 1.34 10.64
CA TYR A 334 2.60 1.85 9.39
C TYR A 334 2.58 3.38 9.42
N GLY A 335 2.94 4.01 8.30
CA GLY A 335 2.89 5.45 8.16
C GLY A 335 2.52 5.84 6.75
N THR A 336 1.94 7.03 6.60
CA THR A 336 1.58 7.56 5.29
C THR A 336 1.91 9.05 5.15
N PHE A 337 2.28 9.44 3.95
CA PHE A 337 2.47 10.82 3.53
C PHE A 337 1.47 11.15 2.42
N VAL A 338 1.01 12.40 2.41
CA VAL A 338 0.07 12.91 1.40
C VAL A 338 0.65 14.12 0.69
N ALA A 339 0.25 14.33 -0.55
CA ALA A 339 0.58 15.49 -1.37
C ALA A 339 0.20 16.80 -0.67
N ASP A 340 1.14 17.76 -0.68
CA ASP A 340 1.00 19.05 0.01
C ASP A 340 1.59 20.19 -0.85
N GLY A 341 1.30 20.12 -2.15
CA GLY A 341 1.89 20.99 -3.18
C GLY A 341 1.56 22.47 -3.01
N GLN A 342 0.37 22.79 -2.48
CA GLN A 342 -0.06 24.18 -2.25
C GLN A 342 0.80 24.88 -1.19
N ARG A 343 0.91 24.29 0.00
CA ARG A 343 1.71 24.87 1.10
C ARG A 343 3.21 24.80 0.82
N LYS A 344 3.63 23.83 0.01
CA LYS A 344 5.03 23.60 -0.38
C LYS A 344 5.35 24.06 -1.80
N ALA A 345 4.63 25.04 -2.33
CA ALA A 345 4.86 25.57 -3.68
C ALA A 345 6.32 26.03 -3.91
N ASN A 346 6.96 26.57 -2.88
CA ASN A 346 8.35 27.05 -2.92
C ASN A 346 9.42 25.96 -2.69
N VAL A 347 9.00 24.72 -2.38
CA VAL A 347 9.94 23.59 -2.22
C VAL A 347 10.37 23.13 -3.61
N LYS A 348 11.68 23.17 -3.88
CA LYS A 348 12.24 22.87 -5.21
C LYS A 348 12.17 21.40 -5.55
N ASN A 349 12.42 20.51 -4.58
CA ASN A 349 12.40 19.08 -4.80
C ASN A 349 10.96 18.55 -4.74
N PRO A 350 10.38 18.01 -5.84
CA PRO A 350 9.00 17.54 -5.84
C PRO A 350 8.73 16.45 -4.80
N TRP A 351 9.69 15.56 -4.56
CA TRP A 351 9.56 14.50 -3.55
C TRP A 351 9.50 15.06 -2.11
N GLU A 352 10.00 16.27 -1.86
CA GLU A 352 9.88 16.93 -0.54
C GLU A 352 8.53 17.64 -0.35
N LYS A 353 7.66 17.64 -1.37
CA LYS A 353 6.30 18.19 -1.29
C LYS A 353 5.27 17.25 -0.67
N MET A 354 5.69 16.05 -0.28
CA MET A 354 4.90 15.14 0.53
C MET A 354 4.97 15.54 2.02
N THR A 355 3.87 15.46 2.76
CA THR A 355 3.85 15.71 4.22
C THR A 355 3.23 14.51 4.94
N TRP A 356 3.84 14.09 6.04
CA TRP A 356 3.35 12.98 6.87
C TRP A 356 1.92 13.27 7.38
N LEU A 357 1.03 12.32 7.19
CA LEU A 357 -0.35 12.33 7.69
C LEU A 357 -0.44 11.70 9.07
N GLY A 358 0.28 10.60 9.29
CA GLY A 358 0.32 9.94 10.58
C GLY A 358 1.22 8.71 10.60
N LEU A 359 1.34 8.13 11.79
CA LEU A 359 2.06 6.90 12.09
C LEU A 359 1.20 6.05 13.04
N MET A 360 1.09 4.75 12.82
CA MET A 360 0.32 3.82 13.67
C MET A 360 1.08 2.52 13.87
N TRP A 361 0.86 1.87 14.99
CA TRP A 361 1.44 0.56 15.34
C TRP A 361 0.44 -0.38 16.03
N GLY A 362 -0.82 0.05 16.10
CA GLY A 362 -1.96 -0.74 16.50
C GLY A 362 -3.27 -0.07 16.09
N ASN A 363 -4.38 -0.71 16.42
CA ASN A 363 -5.72 -0.33 15.99
C ASN A 363 -6.51 0.42 17.06
N ASP A 364 -6.00 0.62 18.28
CA ASP A 364 -6.79 1.01 19.44
C ASP A 364 -8.07 0.17 19.51
N THR A 365 -7.87 -1.16 19.62
CA THR A 365 -8.92 -2.17 19.46
C THR A 365 -10.13 -1.88 20.36
N PRO A 366 -11.36 -1.84 19.82
CA PRO A 366 -12.55 -1.66 20.63
C PRO A 366 -12.73 -2.78 21.66
N ALA A 367 -13.09 -2.42 22.89
CA ALA A 367 -13.45 -3.40 23.90
C ALA A 367 -14.68 -4.21 23.46
N LYS A 368 -14.79 -5.46 23.89
CA LYS A 368 -15.93 -6.34 23.54
C LYS A 368 -17.27 -5.62 23.77
N GLY A 369 -18.13 -5.63 22.76
CA GLY A 369 -19.45 -4.98 22.80
C GLY A 369 -19.43 -3.47 22.51
N HIS A 370 -18.27 -2.87 22.24
CA HIS A 370 -18.15 -1.49 21.79
C HIS A 370 -17.93 -1.43 20.28
N LEU A 371 -18.36 -0.32 19.67
CA LEU A 371 -18.22 -0.08 18.25
C LEU A 371 -16.92 0.66 17.95
N ALA A 372 -16.34 0.41 16.79
CA ALA A 372 -15.12 1.07 16.33
C ALA A 372 -15.35 2.54 15.99
N PHE A 373 -16.56 2.90 15.55
CA PHE A 373 -16.90 4.26 15.09
C PHE A 373 -16.71 5.35 16.16
N ASN A 374 -16.75 4.99 17.44
CA ASN A 374 -16.60 5.90 18.58
C ASN A 374 -15.55 5.46 19.60
N THR A 375 -14.70 4.48 19.25
CA THR A 375 -13.61 3.98 20.08
C THR A 375 -12.27 4.22 19.39
N PRO A 376 -11.24 4.82 20.04
CA PRO A 376 -11.31 5.45 21.36
C PRO A 376 -12.18 6.71 21.35
N VAL A 377 -12.58 7.17 22.53
CA VAL A 377 -13.46 8.35 22.66
C VAL A 377 -12.68 9.61 22.30
N ASN A 378 -13.20 10.39 21.34
CA ASN A 378 -12.68 11.67 20.91
C ASN A 378 -11.15 11.67 20.67
N PRO A 379 -10.65 10.89 19.71
CA PRO A 379 -9.22 10.70 19.49
C PRO A 379 -8.49 11.98 19.08
N ARG A 380 -9.22 12.98 18.55
CA ARG A 380 -8.64 14.28 18.22
C ARG A 380 -8.21 15.05 19.46
N GLU A 381 -8.98 14.98 20.53
CA GLU A 381 -8.68 15.66 21.80
C GLU A 381 -7.80 14.79 22.71
N ASN A 382 -8.12 13.51 22.83
CA ASN A 382 -7.48 12.60 23.77
C ASN A 382 -6.22 11.91 23.21
N GLY A 383 -6.07 11.90 21.89
CA GLY A 383 -5.06 11.11 21.19
C GLY A 383 -5.45 9.64 21.06
N PHE A 384 -4.65 8.92 20.28
CA PHE A 384 -4.68 7.47 20.19
C PHE A 384 -3.58 6.89 21.08
N SER A 385 -3.77 5.66 21.56
CA SER A 385 -2.74 4.95 22.32
C SER A 385 -1.67 4.41 21.38
N GLU A 386 -2.09 3.96 20.19
CA GLU A 386 -1.30 3.20 19.24
C GLU A 386 -1.11 3.90 17.88
N ALA A 387 -1.46 5.18 17.82
CA ALA A 387 -1.29 6.00 16.62
C ALA A 387 -1.03 7.47 16.94
N VAL A 388 -0.52 8.19 15.94
CA VAL A 388 -0.36 9.64 15.94
C VAL A 388 -0.86 10.17 14.61
N ILE A 389 -1.80 11.13 14.68
CA ILE A 389 -2.34 11.82 13.51
C ILE A 389 -1.83 13.26 13.48
N ASN A 390 -1.41 13.72 12.30
CA ASN A 390 -1.11 15.11 12.03
C ASN A 390 -2.39 15.90 11.72
N TRP A 391 -3.17 16.23 12.76
CA TRP A 391 -4.44 16.95 12.61
C TRP A 391 -4.30 18.27 11.86
N SER A 392 -3.17 18.98 12.02
CA SER A 392 -2.92 20.23 11.31
C SER A 392 -2.79 20.06 9.80
N LEU A 393 -2.28 18.90 9.33
CA LEU A 393 -2.25 18.59 7.90
C LEU A 393 -3.64 18.18 7.42
N VAL A 394 -4.36 17.36 8.19
CA VAL A 394 -5.76 16.97 7.86
C VAL A 394 -6.62 18.20 7.63
N ASP A 395 -6.61 19.14 8.58
CA ASP A 395 -7.36 20.40 8.47
C ASP A 395 -6.90 21.24 7.28
N GLU A 396 -5.61 21.22 6.94
CA GLU A 396 -5.06 21.95 5.80
C GLU A 396 -5.50 21.35 4.46
N LEU A 397 -5.38 20.02 4.30
CA LEU A 397 -5.76 19.31 3.08
C LEU A 397 -7.24 19.47 2.78
N ASN A 398 -8.08 19.36 3.82
CA ASN A 398 -9.54 19.45 3.67
C ASN A 398 -10.01 20.85 3.26
N LYS A 399 -9.19 21.91 3.43
CA LYS A 399 -9.51 23.23 2.87
C LYS A 399 -9.58 23.20 1.35
N TYR A 400 -8.87 22.28 0.68
CA TYR A 400 -8.82 22.16 -0.77
C TYR A 400 -9.83 21.14 -1.33
N SER A 401 -10.69 20.57 -0.48
CA SER A 401 -11.70 19.60 -0.86
C SER A 401 -13.11 20.17 -0.75
N GLY A 402 -14.07 19.48 -1.36
CA GLY A 402 -15.50 19.76 -1.18
C GLY A 402 -16.06 19.28 0.16
N SER A 403 -17.39 19.29 0.28
CA SER A 403 -18.11 19.00 1.53
C SER A 403 -18.29 17.52 1.86
N ALA A 404 -17.99 16.59 0.94
CA ALA A 404 -18.14 15.16 1.19
C ALA A 404 -16.97 14.65 2.05
N MET A 405 -17.16 14.63 3.37
CA MET A 405 -16.11 14.41 4.38
C MET A 405 -15.26 13.16 4.16
N THR A 406 -15.87 12.02 3.81
CA THR A 406 -15.17 10.74 3.55
C THR A 406 -14.41 10.71 2.23
N ARG A 407 -14.56 11.75 1.41
CA ARG A 407 -13.92 11.88 0.10
C ARG A 407 -12.93 13.05 0.05
N GLN A 408 -12.68 13.70 1.19
CA GLN A 408 -11.70 14.79 1.26
C GLN A 408 -10.28 14.24 1.19
N VAL A 409 -9.34 15.02 0.67
CA VAL A 409 -7.94 14.57 0.48
C VAL A 409 -7.20 14.35 1.80
N GLY A 410 -7.69 14.94 2.90
CA GLY A 410 -7.23 14.67 4.25
C GLY A 410 -8.09 13.67 5.01
N HIS A 411 -8.98 12.92 4.35
CA HIS A 411 -9.82 11.96 5.07
C HIS A 411 -8.97 10.91 5.79
N LEU A 412 -9.55 10.34 6.83
CA LEU A 412 -8.97 9.31 7.67
C LEU A 412 -9.94 8.13 7.73
N GLY A 413 -9.45 7.03 8.29
CA GLY A 413 -10.19 5.79 8.49
C GLY A 413 -11.30 5.86 9.55
N CYS A 414 -11.75 4.67 9.98
CA CYS A 414 -12.78 4.51 10.98
C CYS A 414 -12.44 5.25 12.28
N ASN A 415 -13.37 6.08 12.76
CA ASN A 415 -13.16 6.97 13.92
C ASN A 415 -11.85 7.79 13.83
N ASN A 416 -11.48 8.21 12.62
CA ASN A 416 -10.27 8.98 12.34
C ASN A 416 -8.96 8.26 12.64
N ARG A 417 -8.94 6.92 12.65
CA ARG A 417 -7.70 6.14 12.63
C ARG A 417 -6.88 6.45 11.39
N LEU A 418 -5.57 6.22 11.47
CA LEU A 418 -4.70 6.45 10.34
C LEU A 418 -5.13 5.58 9.16
N ASN A 419 -5.46 6.27 8.07
CA ASN A 419 -5.63 5.76 6.73
C ASN A 419 -5.35 6.91 5.76
N GLY A 420 -4.98 6.63 4.53
CA GLY A 420 -4.69 7.66 3.52
C GLY A 420 -5.89 7.96 2.62
N PRO A 421 -5.80 9.04 1.82
CA PRO A 421 -6.82 9.43 0.84
C PRO A 421 -7.10 8.38 -0.25
N ALA A 422 -6.20 7.42 -0.43
CA ALA A 422 -6.37 6.32 -1.37
C ALA A 422 -7.08 5.09 -0.77
N ASP A 423 -7.38 5.13 0.53
CA ASP A 423 -7.74 3.94 1.31
C ASP A 423 -9.21 3.96 1.76
N ASN A 424 -9.73 2.80 2.16
CA ASN A 424 -11.14 2.66 2.55
C ASN A 424 -11.45 3.38 3.87
N THR A 425 -12.42 4.31 3.84
CA THR A 425 -12.80 5.11 5.01
C THR A 425 -13.33 4.30 6.19
N ASN A 426 -13.85 3.08 5.97
CA ASN A 426 -14.34 2.19 7.02
C ASN A 426 -13.22 1.42 7.74
N SER A 427 -11.95 1.59 7.35
CA SER A 427 -10.82 0.82 7.88
C SER A 427 -9.73 1.67 8.54
N SER A 428 -8.64 1.05 8.96
CA SER A 428 -7.33 1.67 9.21
C SER A 428 -6.28 0.95 8.35
N CYS A 429 -5.07 1.49 8.23
CA CYS A 429 -4.00 0.78 7.51
C CYS A 429 -3.78 -0.63 8.10
N MET A 430 -3.82 -0.76 9.43
CA MET A 430 -3.54 -2.05 10.08
C MET A 430 -4.73 -3.01 10.09
N SER A 431 -5.97 -2.55 10.21
CA SER A 431 -7.14 -3.45 10.11
C SER A 431 -7.27 -4.01 8.69
N CYS A 432 -6.97 -3.18 7.69
CA CYS A 432 -6.91 -3.57 6.28
C CYS A 432 -5.83 -4.64 6.07
N HIS A 433 -4.58 -4.30 6.40
CA HIS A 433 -3.44 -5.18 6.13
C HIS A 433 -3.38 -6.44 7.01
N GLY A 434 -3.87 -6.38 8.24
CA GLY A 434 -3.80 -7.50 9.20
C GLY A 434 -4.53 -8.77 8.75
N THR A 435 -5.41 -8.66 7.75
CA THR A 435 -6.13 -9.78 7.15
C THR A 435 -5.30 -10.61 6.16
N ALA A 436 -4.11 -10.13 5.76
CA ALA A 436 -3.28 -10.74 4.73
C ALA A 436 -2.98 -12.21 5.01
N SER A 437 -3.44 -13.08 4.11
CA SER A 437 -3.39 -14.53 4.28
C SER A 437 -3.21 -15.25 2.93
N LEU A 438 -2.62 -16.44 2.97
CA LEU A 438 -2.49 -17.34 1.83
C LEU A 438 -3.87 -17.82 1.37
N PRO A 439 -4.20 -17.80 0.07
CA PRO A 439 -5.46 -18.33 -0.44
C PRO A 439 -5.77 -19.78 0.01
N ASP A 440 -7.03 -20.10 0.26
CA ASP A 440 -7.48 -21.46 0.62
C ASP A 440 -7.49 -22.39 -0.59
N SER A 441 -7.93 -23.65 -0.41
CA SER A 441 -7.95 -24.59 -1.54
C SER A 441 -8.96 -24.24 -2.63
N LYS A 442 -9.93 -23.36 -2.32
CA LYS A 442 -10.90 -22.82 -3.26
C LYS A 442 -10.46 -21.49 -3.87
N ARG A 443 -9.28 -20.97 -3.49
CA ARG A 443 -8.75 -19.66 -3.90
C ARG A 443 -9.50 -18.47 -3.33
N ASN A 444 -10.23 -18.68 -2.25
CA ASN A 444 -10.67 -17.55 -1.47
C ASN A 444 -9.44 -17.01 -0.73
N THR A 445 -9.45 -15.75 -0.35
CA THR A 445 -8.73 -15.27 0.84
C THR A 445 -9.76 -14.94 1.90
N PRO A 446 -9.42 -14.76 3.20
CA PRO A 446 -10.32 -14.05 4.08
C PRO A 446 -10.59 -12.74 3.35
N LEU A 447 -11.84 -12.53 2.95
CA LEU A 447 -12.28 -11.24 2.47
C LEU A 447 -11.72 -10.22 3.45
N MET A 448 -11.22 -9.09 2.99
CA MET A 448 -11.07 -7.96 3.90
C MET A 448 -12.46 -7.72 4.46
N ILE A 449 -12.72 -8.18 5.69
CA ILE A 449 -13.90 -8.99 6.08
C ILE A 449 -15.27 -8.38 5.76
N SER A 450 -15.32 -7.12 5.40
CA SER A 450 -16.55 -6.41 5.13
C SER A 450 -16.41 -5.33 4.05
N GLN A 451 -15.22 -5.15 3.46
CA GLN A 451 -15.00 -4.14 2.43
C GLN A 451 -15.60 -4.54 1.08
N PHE A 452 -15.76 -5.84 0.83
CA PHE A 452 -15.96 -6.35 -0.52
C PHE A 452 -16.88 -7.59 -0.63
N GLY A 453 -17.56 -7.97 0.46
CA GLY A 453 -18.43 -9.15 0.48
C GLY A 453 -19.77 -8.91 1.19
N GLU A 454 -20.67 -9.87 1.07
CA GLU A 454 -21.98 -9.89 1.75
C GLU A 454 -21.79 -10.29 3.23
N GLN A 455 -21.20 -9.42 4.04
CA GLN A 455 -20.99 -9.60 5.48
C GLN A 455 -21.47 -8.37 6.24
N THR A 456 -21.66 -8.52 7.56
CA THR A 456 -21.96 -7.38 8.44
C THR A 456 -20.84 -6.34 8.30
N PRO A 457 -21.14 -5.08 7.97
CA PRO A 457 -20.11 -4.07 7.76
C PRO A 457 -19.40 -3.67 9.06
N GLU A 458 -18.11 -3.35 8.93
CA GLU A 458 -17.31 -2.73 9.97
C GLU A 458 -17.60 -1.23 10.07
N CYS A 459 -17.19 -0.62 11.19
CA CYS A 459 -17.32 0.82 11.43
C CYS A 459 -18.75 1.36 11.25
N ALA A 460 -19.75 0.51 11.43
CA ALA A 460 -21.14 0.85 11.23
C ALA A 460 -21.84 1.23 12.54
N VAL A 461 -22.74 2.20 12.44
CA VAL A 461 -23.61 2.67 13.52
C VAL A 461 -25.00 2.11 13.30
N PRO A 462 -25.62 1.42 14.29
CA PRO A 462 -27.00 0.99 14.19
C PRO A 462 -27.97 2.14 13.89
N LEU A 463 -28.96 1.91 13.03
CA LEU A 463 -30.03 2.87 12.78
C LEU A 463 -30.98 2.95 13.98
N ILE A 464 -31.53 4.13 14.24
CA ILE A 464 -32.55 4.32 15.27
C ILE A 464 -33.76 3.41 14.94
N ASN A 465 -34.19 2.61 15.92
CA ASN A 465 -35.29 1.64 15.79
C ASN A 465 -35.03 0.50 14.78
N SER A 466 -33.77 0.17 14.50
CA SER A 466 -33.43 -1.05 13.77
C SER A 466 -32.44 -1.89 14.56
N ASP A 467 -32.75 -3.17 14.71
CA ASP A 467 -31.86 -4.15 15.34
C ASP A 467 -30.94 -4.84 14.32
N THR A 468 -31.14 -4.61 13.01
CA THR A 468 -30.44 -5.31 11.93
C THR A 468 -29.77 -4.38 10.93
N LEU A 469 -30.16 -3.11 10.85
CA LEU A 469 -29.61 -2.15 9.89
C LEU A 469 -28.70 -1.13 10.57
N GLY A 470 -27.66 -0.73 9.86
CA GLY A 470 -26.72 0.31 10.26
C GLY A 470 -26.30 1.18 9.09
N LYS A 471 -25.55 2.23 9.40
CA LYS A 471 -24.83 3.03 8.42
C LYS A 471 -23.35 3.01 8.72
N ASP A 472 -22.55 2.70 7.72
CA ASP A 472 -21.11 2.80 7.82
C ASP A 472 -20.64 4.27 7.79
N ARG A 473 -19.32 4.46 7.85
CA ARG A 473 -18.73 5.80 7.81
C ARG A 473 -18.87 6.45 6.42
N GLY A 474 -18.82 5.65 5.36
CA GLY A 474 -19.05 6.06 3.97
C GLY A 474 -20.45 6.64 3.73
N GLY A 475 -21.42 6.24 4.56
CA GLY A 475 -22.83 6.61 4.47
C GLY A 475 -23.71 5.51 3.88
N ASP A 476 -23.12 4.38 3.51
CA ASP A 476 -23.79 3.23 2.92
C ASP A 476 -24.55 2.45 3.99
N THR A 477 -25.68 1.87 3.58
CA THR A 477 -26.54 1.10 4.49
C THR A 477 -26.02 -0.33 4.56
N GLY A 478 -25.82 -0.80 5.78
CA GLY A 478 -25.37 -2.14 6.10
C GLY A 478 -26.43 -2.96 6.80
N GLU A 479 -26.43 -4.27 6.59
CA GLU A 479 -27.27 -5.22 7.33
C GLU A 479 -26.42 -6.17 8.17
N ILE A 480 -26.99 -6.66 9.28
CA ILE A 480 -26.42 -7.76 10.05
C ILE A 480 -26.59 -9.07 9.27
N HIS A 481 -25.47 -9.69 8.92
CA HIS A 481 -25.40 -11.02 8.33
C HIS A 481 -25.05 -12.08 9.39
N ASP A 482 -25.64 -13.28 9.26
CA ASP A 482 -25.35 -14.47 10.07
C ASP A 482 -25.49 -14.32 11.61
N GLY A 483 -26.20 -13.27 12.03
CA GLY A 483 -26.37 -12.91 13.43
C GLY A 483 -25.09 -12.43 14.09
N ILE A 484 -24.14 -11.91 13.32
CA ILE A 484 -22.93 -11.26 13.81
C ILE A 484 -23.15 -9.76 13.79
N ASN A 485 -23.23 -9.12 14.94
CA ASN A 485 -23.53 -7.69 15.04
C ASN A 485 -22.31 -6.80 14.76
N PHE A 486 -22.55 -5.50 14.57
CA PHE A 486 -21.51 -4.51 14.25
C PHE A 486 -20.36 -4.49 15.27
N ALA A 487 -20.65 -4.59 16.57
CA ALA A 487 -19.61 -4.58 17.61
C ALA A 487 -18.76 -5.86 17.59
N GLN A 488 -19.35 -7.01 17.22
CA GLN A 488 -18.61 -8.26 17.06
C GLN A 488 -17.66 -8.19 15.86
N ILE A 489 -18.11 -7.66 14.71
CA ILE A 489 -17.23 -7.41 13.55
C ILE A 489 -16.11 -6.45 13.92
N ASP A 490 -16.46 -5.31 14.52
CA ASP A 490 -15.49 -4.28 14.89
C ASP A 490 -14.40 -4.82 15.83
N SER A 491 -14.77 -5.69 16.78
CA SER A 491 -13.82 -6.30 17.70
C SER A 491 -12.83 -7.25 17.02
N LEU A 492 -13.17 -7.79 15.85
CA LEU A 492 -12.28 -8.64 15.06
C LEU A 492 -11.49 -7.84 14.04
N TYR A 493 -12.17 -7.01 13.26
CA TYR A 493 -11.56 -6.25 12.18
C TYR A 493 -10.52 -5.25 12.69
N PHE A 494 -10.79 -4.59 13.83
CA PHE A 494 -9.85 -3.69 14.48
C PHE A 494 -9.03 -4.37 15.59
N ALA A 495 -8.94 -5.70 15.61
CA ALA A 495 -8.01 -6.38 16.51
C ALA A 495 -6.56 -6.14 16.07
N ASN A 496 -5.66 -5.97 17.03
CA ASN A 496 -4.23 -6.12 16.75
C ASN A 496 -3.94 -7.60 16.47
N THR A 497 -3.45 -7.89 15.26
CA THR A 497 -3.02 -9.24 14.87
C THR A 497 -1.51 -9.30 14.97
N GLY A 498 -0.97 -10.29 15.68
CA GLY A 498 0.47 -10.44 15.82
C GLY A 498 1.18 -10.78 14.51
N ALA A 499 2.46 -10.43 14.40
CA ALA A 499 3.25 -10.73 13.22
C ALA A 499 3.29 -12.25 12.92
N GLY A 500 2.83 -12.63 11.72
CA GLY A 500 2.67 -14.01 11.29
C GLY A 500 1.62 -14.84 12.02
N GLU A 501 0.79 -14.21 12.87
CA GLU A 501 -0.39 -14.84 13.45
C GLU A 501 -1.56 -14.75 12.47
N SER A 502 -2.40 -15.78 12.47
CA SER A 502 -3.59 -15.84 11.61
C SER A 502 -4.61 -14.80 12.04
N PHE A 503 -5.20 -14.10 11.07
CA PHE A 503 -6.32 -13.21 11.36
C PHE A 503 -7.53 -14.01 11.89
N ASN A 504 -8.14 -13.55 12.99
CA ASN A 504 -9.29 -14.22 13.57
C ASN A 504 -10.59 -13.90 12.82
N ILE A 505 -11.08 -14.88 12.06
CA ILE A 505 -12.32 -14.82 11.29
C ILE A 505 -13.54 -15.39 12.04
N ARG A 506 -13.50 -15.56 13.37
CA ARG A 506 -14.56 -16.25 14.12
C ARG A 506 -15.14 -15.43 15.26
N VAL A 507 -16.47 -15.43 15.34
CA VAL A 507 -17.27 -14.86 16.44
C VAL A 507 -18.08 -15.97 17.07
N ASP A 508 -17.90 -16.21 18.38
CA ASP A 508 -18.66 -17.21 19.15
C ASP A 508 -18.73 -18.59 18.46
N GLY A 509 -17.63 -19.00 17.81
CA GLY A 509 -17.52 -20.26 17.09
C GLY A 509 -18.10 -20.26 15.66
N LYS A 510 -18.86 -19.24 15.27
CA LYS A 510 -19.31 -19.00 13.88
C LYS A 510 -18.18 -18.39 13.05
N SER A 511 -18.11 -18.76 11.78
CA SER A 511 -17.12 -18.24 10.83
C SER A 511 -17.67 -17.05 10.06
N LEU A 512 -16.82 -16.07 9.77
CA LEU A 512 -17.20 -14.85 9.06
C LEU A 512 -17.29 -14.98 7.54
N ALA A 513 -16.39 -15.72 6.88
CA ALA A 513 -16.51 -15.85 5.42
C ALA A 513 -17.53 -16.91 5.03
N GLN A 514 -18.37 -16.46 4.11
CA GLN A 514 -19.35 -17.21 3.36
C GLN A 514 -18.82 -17.43 1.92
N PRO A 515 -19.05 -18.60 1.29
CA PRO A 515 -19.51 -19.88 1.84
C PRO A 515 -18.35 -20.89 2.08
N HIS A 516 -18.46 -21.68 3.15
CA HIS A 516 -17.62 -22.83 3.56
C HIS A 516 -16.15 -22.82 3.14
N TYR A 517 -15.31 -22.34 4.06
CA TYR A 517 -13.85 -22.49 4.03
C TYR A 517 -13.44 -23.95 3.82
N ASP A 518 -12.70 -24.19 2.73
CA ASP A 518 -11.91 -25.40 2.59
C ASP A 518 -10.48 -25.05 2.94
N PHE A 519 -10.22 -24.98 4.25
CA PHE A 519 -8.85 -25.10 4.71
C PHE A 519 -8.25 -26.39 4.14
N ALA A 520 -6.93 -26.41 3.95
CA ALA A 520 -6.25 -27.68 3.74
C ALA A 520 -6.74 -28.68 4.82
N PRO A 521 -6.96 -29.98 4.50
CA PRO A 521 -7.64 -30.92 5.39
C PRO A 521 -7.08 -31.03 6.83
N ASP A 522 -5.84 -30.59 7.05
CA ASP A 522 -5.12 -30.56 8.32
C ASP A 522 -5.12 -29.19 9.04
N LYS A 523 -5.80 -28.18 8.50
CA LYS A 523 -5.79 -26.79 8.99
C LYS A 523 -7.17 -26.34 9.47
N LYS A 524 -7.17 -25.42 10.44
CA LYS A 524 -8.37 -24.80 11.03
C LYS A 524 -8.38 -23.27 10.92
N GLU A 525 -7.31 -22.72 10.37
CA GLU A 525 -7.03 -21.29 10.27
C GLU A 525 -6.26 -21.01 8.99
N TRP A 526 -6.34 -19.76 8.55
CA TRP A 526 -5.61 -19.25 7.39
C TRP A 526 -4.13 -19.09 7.71
N ILE A 527 -3.28 -19.27 6.70
CA ILE A 527 -1.86 -19.04 6.89
C ILE A 527 -1.59 -17.55 6.72
N SER A 528 -1.22 -16.87 7.80
CA SER A 528 -0.85 -15.46 7.78
C SER A 528 0.28 -15.17 6.79
N LEU A 529 0.15 -14.06 6.08
CA LEU A 529 1.20 -13.48 5.24
C LEU A 529 1.77 -12.20 5.85
N ASP A 530 1.58 -12.01 7.16
CA ASP A 530 2.20 -10.98 7.99
C ASP A 530 2.03 -9.56 7.42
N TYR A 531 0.77 -9.12 7.39
CA TYR A 531 0.37 -7.79 6.91
C TYR A 531 0.68 -7.50 5.42
N SER A 532 1.27 -8.44 4.68
CA SER A 532 1.59 -8.27 3.26
C SER A 532 0.43 -8.65 2.35
N MET A 533 -0.53 -7.75 2.19
CA MET A 533 -1.63 -7.92 1.22
C MET A 533 -1.14 -8.14 -0.21
N GLN A 534 -0.05 -7.47 -0.60
CA GLN A 534 0.55 -7.68 -1.92
C GLN A 534 1.02 -9.13 -2.11
N LEU A 535 1.47 -9.82 -1.05
CA LEU A 535 1.84 -11.23 -1.12
C LEU A 535 0.61 -12.12 -1.24
N SER A 536 -0.50 -11.77 -0.58
CA SER A 536 -1.78 -12.45 -0.77
C SER A 536 -2.23 -12.38 -2.24
N ILE A 537 -2.25 -11.17 -2.82
CA ILE A 537 -2.63 -10.92 -4.23
C ILE A 537 -1.68 -11.66 -5.18
N SER A 538 -0.38 -11.56 -4.94
CA SER A 538 0.65 -12.20 -5.78
C SER A 538 0.54 -13.72 -5.76
N LEU A 539 0.33 -14.31 -4.57
CA LEU A 539 0.12 -15.75 -4.45
C LEU A 539 -1.19 -16.19 -5.08
N GLN A 540 -2.28 -15.41 -4.93
CA GLN A 540 -3.55 -15.67 -5.63
C GLN A 540 -3.34 -15.73 -7.15
N GLN A 541 -2.71 -14.72 -7.73
CA GLN A 541 -2.44 -14.67 -9.18
C GLN A 541 -1.53 -15.81 -9.65
N TRP A 542 -0.50 -16.18 -8.88
CA TRP A 542 0.33 -17.36 -9.16
C TRP A 542 -0.50 -18.64 -9.20
N LEU A 543 -1.36 -18.77 -8.21
CA LEU A 543 -2.20 -19.92 -7.99
C LEU A 543 -3.27 -20.04 -9.11
N GLU A 544 -3.92 -18.96 -9.49
CA GLU A 544 -4.81 -18.90 -10.65
C GLU A 544 -4.07 -19.24 -11.94
N TRP A 545 -2.88 -18.69 -12.16
CA TRP A 545 -2.06 -19.00 -13.33
C TRP A 545 -1.75 -20.50 -13.44
N VAL A 546 -1.39 -21.16 -12.33
CA VAL A 546 -1.11 -22.60 -12.31
C VAL A 546 -2.36 -23.42 -12.68
N GLU A 547 -3.54 -23.01 -12.23
CA GLU A 547 -4.81 -23.66 -12.54
C GLU A 547 -5.22 -23.45 -14.00
N ASN A 548 -5.15 -22.20 -14.47
CA ASN A 548 -5.57 -21.78 -15.81
C ASN A 548 -4.75 -22.44 -16.93
N GLN A 549 -3.53 -22.91 -16.65
CA GLN A 549 -2.76 -23.74 -17.59
C GLN A 549 -3.46 -25.05 -18.02
N GLN A 550 -4.51 -25.48 -17.30
CA GLN A 550 -5.29 -26.67 -17.62
C GLN A 550 -6.71 -26.34 -18.14
N LEU A 551 -7.06 -25.05 -18.23
CA LEU A 551 -8.39 -24.57 -18.63
C LEU A 551 -8.34 -23.95 -20.03
N ASP A 552 -9.49 -23.92 -20.71
CA ASP A 552 -9.65 -23.14 -21.94
C ASP A 552 -9.48 -21.64 -21.61
N PRO A 553 -8.81 -20.83 -22.46
CA PRO A 553 -8.65 -19.40 -22.24
C PRO A 553 -9.96 -18.64 -21.99
N ASN A 554 -11.10 -19.12 -22.52
CA ASN A 554 -12.40 -18.50 -22.28
C ASN A 554 -12.90 -18.68 -20.83
N ASP A 555 -12.34 -19.64 -20.10
CA ASP A 555 -12.65 -19.92 -18.70
C ASP A 555 -11.67 -19.24 -17.72
N HIS A 556 -10.68 -18.49 -18.23
CA HIS A 556 -9.74 -17.75 -17.39
C HIS A 556 -10.44 -16.53 -16.80
N VAL A 557 -10.98 -16.69 -15.60
CA VAL A 557 -11.60 -15.61 -14.80
C VAL A 557 -10.76 -15.38 -13.55
N LEU A 558 -10.73 -14.14 -13.05
CA LEU A 558 -10.15 -13.88 -11.73
C LEU A 558 -11.11 -14.46 -10.70
N LYS A 559 -10.62 -15.29 -9.78
CA LYS A 559 -11.46 -15.71 -8.67
C LYS A 559 -11.50 -14.58 -7.67
N ASP A 560 -12.72 -14.18 -7.32
CA ASP A 560 -13.10 -13.15 -6.35
C ASP A 560 -12.02 -12.74 -5.33
N PHE A 561 -11.12 -11.87 -5.78
CA PHE A 561 -10.41 -10.90 -4.97
C PHE A 561 -11.17 -9.59 -5.24
N ARG A 562 -12.45 -9.51 -4.85
CA ARG A 562 -13.24 -8.28 -4.97
C ARG A 562 -12.47 -7.18 -4.24
N GLY A 563 -11.77 -6.38 -5.03
CA GLY A 563 -11.23 -5.05 -4.77
C GLY A 563 -11.38 -4.20 -6.03
N ARG A 564 -12.27 -4.66 -6.94
CA ARG A 564 -12.56 -4.14 -8.28
C ARG A 564 -13.98 -3.53 -8.39
N ASN A 565 -14.74 -3.49 -7.29
CA ASN A 565 -16.04 -2.80 -7.28
C ASN A 565 -15.86 -1.37 -6.82
#